data_AF-A0A6J4HSH9-F1
#
_entry.id   AF-A0A6J4HSH9-F1
#
_cell.length_a   1.000
_cell.length_b   1.000
_cell.length_c   1.000
_cell.angle_alpha   90.00
_cell.angle_beta   90.00
_cell.angle_gamma   90.00
#
_symmetry.space_group_name_H-M   'P 1'
#
loop_
_entity.id
_entity.type
_entity.pdbx_description
1 polymer ?
#
loop_
_entity_poly.entity_id
_entity_poly.type
_entity_poly.pdbx_seq_one_letter_code
_entity_poly.pdbx_strand_id
1 'polypeptide(L)'
;MPDETLRNLAEEYWETVLEAGPSTATLLGDHRYDDRLEDLSADAEQELRQRWASLRTRLEGVPRGGLETDDLVTVGLLAAELDDAMTAIDQRLVELQSDQMTGFHIELMQAVPVMAAPDEASANMLVERFRQIPRALEQAAERFIDGASARRTPAEVCVSRSVNMIEGYLASPLQTDVFATVGAPEDWDRTELQRVVEEEVRPAYRRMADTLSARLLPVARDDDHCGLAWLDDGAQIYATLVSHHTTLELAPEEIHLIGMQEVAEKLPAEYAEVGGRLFGLSDPAAVLHRLRTDPALRYTTRQEIMDDARDAFESGKAAMGGWFGRLPQSDCAIEEVPEFLAADSPSAYYFPPAGDGSRGGTYYVNTHRPEDKARYETASIAFHEAIPGHHLQLAIATELTDVPRFRRFSLANTAYVEGWGLYSERLAEDMGLYRNDMERIGMLAADSIRACRLVVDTGLHALGWTRQQAIDFMAVNTPVSVEEVTVEVDRYIGMPGQALAYKLGQREILRLRESARSRLGDAFDIRGFHDAVLTSGAVRLPILAELVDAWVHSRS
;
A
#
# COMPACT_ATOMS: atom_id res chain seq x y z
N MET A 1 -30.86 -7.30 9.48
CA MET A 1 -30.23 -8.57 9.07
C MET A 1 -29.95 -8.41 7.58
N PRO A 2 -28.70 -8.57 7.13
CA PRO A 2 -28.36 -8.37 5.73
C PRO A 2 -29.26 -9.22 4.84
N ASP A 3 -29.64 -8.68 3.69
CA ASP A 3 -30.33 -9.44 2.65
C ASP A 3 -29.57 -10.74 2.35
N GLU A 4 -30.28 -11.88 2.39
CA GLU A 4 -29.65 -13.20 2.29
C GLU A 4 -29.00 -13.41 0.90
N THR A 5 -29.61 -12.86 -0.15
CA THR A 5 -29.06 -12.91 -1.50
C THR A 5 -27.76 -12.11 -1.58
N LEU A 6 -27.73 -10.89 -1.03
CA LEU A 6 -26.52 -10.06 -0.99
C LEU A 6 -25.39 -10.75 -0.21
N ARG A 7 -25.69 -11.34 0.96
CA ARG A 7 -24.68 -12.05 1.76
C ARG A 7 -24.07 -13.21 0.97
N ASN A 8 -24.89 -13.99 0.29
CA ASN A 8 -24.42 -15.13 -0.50
C ASN A 8 -23.55 -14.69 -1.69
N LEU A 9 -23.89 -13.57 -2.35
CA LEU A 9 -23.06 -13.00 -3.43
C LEU A 9 -21.70 -12.50 -2.92
N ALA A 10 -21.68 -11.81 -1.79
CA ALA A 10 -20.45 -11.33 -1.17
C ALA A 10 -19.53 -12.49 -0.73
N GLU A 11 -20.13 -13.56 -0.22
CA GLU A 11 -19.40 -14.78 0.16
C GLU A 11 -18.85 -15.52 -1.06
N GLU A 12 -19.64 -15.68 -2.13
CA GLU A 12 -19.19 -16.30 -3.38
C GLU A 12 -18.06 -15.51 -4.05
N TYR A 13 -18.13 -14.18 -4.00
CA TYR A 13 -17.03 -13.31 -4.42
C TYR A 13 -15.76 -13.60 -3.61
N TRP A 14 -15.86 -13.58 -2.29
CA TRP A 14 -14.71 -13.80 -1.41
C TRP A 14 -14.08 -15.18 -1.58
N GLU A 15 -14.88 -16.24 -1.67
CA GLU A 15 -14.37 -17.58 -1.95
C GLU A 15 -13.72 -17.68 -3.33
N THR A 16 -14.22 -16.94 -4.33
CA THR A 16 -13.57 -16.86 -5.65
C THR A 16 -12.22 -16.13 -5.58
N VAL A 17 -12.11 -15.06 -4.77
CA VAL A 17 -10.83 -14.37 -4.54
C VAL A 17 -9.79 -15.32 -3.93
N LEU A 18 -10.17 -16.08 -2.89
CA LEU A 18 -9.27 -17.03 -2.24
C LEU A 18 -8.87 -18.20 -3.15
N GLU A 19 -9.81 -18.70 -3.96
CA GLU A 19 -9.55 -19.78 -4.92
C GLU A 19 -8.61 -19.34 -6.05
N ALA A 20 -8.79 -18.12 -6.56
CA ALA A 20 -7.97 -17.55 -7.63
C ALA A 20 -6.58 -17.08 -7.15
N GLY A 21 -6.46 -16.70 -5.87
CA GLY A 21 -5.21 -16.29 -5.23
C GLY A 21 -4.81 -17.18 -4.04
N PRO A 22 -4.38 -18.44 -4.26
CA PRO A 22 -3.98 -19.35 -3.18
C PRO A 22 -2.91 -18.79 -2.24
N SER A 23 -1.96 -18.00 -2.75
CA SER A 23 -0.93 -17.35 -1.93
C SER A 23 -1.55 -16.31 -1.00
N THR A 24 -2.52 -15.53 -1.50
CA THR A 24 -3.29 -14.58 -0.69
C THR A 24 -4.11 -15.30 0.38
N ALA A 25 -4.72 -16.44 0.06
CA ALA A 25 -5.46 -17.23 1.03
C ALA A 25 -4.57 -17.66 2.22
N THR A 26 -3.36 -18.16 1.95
CA THR A 26 -2.39 -18.51 3.00
C THR A 26 -1.99 -17.29 3.84
N LEU A 27 -1.75 -16.13 3.22
CA LEU A 27 -1.41 -14.88 3.95
C LEU A 27 -2.53 -14.41 4.89
N LEU A 28 -3.79 -14.72 4.54
CA LEU A 28 -4.97 -14.44 5.35
C LEU A 28 -5.26 -15.55 6.38
N GLY A 29 -4.41 -16.58 6.46
CA GLY A 29 -4.55 -17.71 7.38
C GLY A 29 -5.51 -18.82 6.89
N ASP A 30 -5.89 -18.81 5.62
CA ASP A 30 -6.70 -19.87 5.00
C ASP A 30 -5.81 -20.90 4.30
N HIS A 31 -5.57 -22.01 5.00
CA HIS A 31 -4.66 -23.07 4.56
C HIS A 31 -5.31 -24.12 3.63
N ARG A 32 -6.56 -23.91 3.17
CA ARG A 32 -7.27 -24.87 2.28
C ARG A 32 -6.60 -25.04 0.91
N TYR A 33 -5.75 -24.09 0.51
CA TYR A 33 -5.14 -24.01 -0.81
C TYR A 33 -3.59 -23.98 -0.75
N ASP A 34 -3.00 -24.40 0.37
CA ASP A 34 -1.54 -24.38 0.59
C ASP A 34 -0.75 -25.24 -0.43
N ASP A 35 -1.42 -26.15 -1.12
CA ASP A 35 -0.87 -27.02 -2.17
C ASP A 35 -0.98 -26.44 -3.57
N ARG A 36 -1.58 -25.26 -3.73
CA ARG A 36 -1.85 -24.63 -5.04
C ARG A 36 -1.09 -23.32 -5.18
N LEU A 37 -0.79 -22.97 -6.43
CA LEU A 37 -0.22 -21.67 -6.80
C LEU A 37 -1.09 -21.03 -7.90
N GLU A 38 -1.09 -19.70 -7.97
CA GLU A 38 -1.83 -18.92 -8.96
C GLU A 38 -1.62 -19.43 -10.40
N ASP A 39 -2.68 -19.45 -11.21
CA ASP A 39 -2.59 -19.68 -12.66
C ASP A 39 -2.60 -18.33 -13.38
N LEU A 40 -1.44 -17.98 -13.96
CA LEU A 40 -1.21 -16.68 -14.59
C LEU A 40 -1.39 -16.72 -16.10
N SER A 41 -1.93 -17.83 -16.63
CA SER A 41 -2.27 -17.93 -18.04
C SER A 41 -3.39 -16.96 -18.42
N ALA A 42 -3.38 -16.49 -19.66
CA ALA A 42 -4.45 -15.66 -20.20
C ALA A 42 -5.81 -16.39 -20.14
N ASP A 43 -5.84 -17.71 -20.31
CA ASP A 43 -7.07 -18.49 -20.24
C ASP A 43 -7.68 -18.48 -18.83
N ALA A 44 -6.88 -18.70 -17.79
CA ALA A 44 -7.33 -18.62 -16.40
C ALA A 44 -7.83 -17.20 -16.05
N GLU A 45 -7.13 -16.17 -16.52
CA GLU A 45 -7.53 -14.77 -16.35
C GLU A 45 -8.90 -14.50 -17.00
N GLN A 46 -9.15 -15.01 -18.21
CA GLN A 46 -10.44 -14.85 -18.89
C GLN A 46 -11.57 -15.67 -18.26
N GLU A 47 -11.30 -16.87 -17.74
CA GLU A 47 -12.26 -17.64 -16.97
C GLU A 47 -12.68 -16.90 -15.69
N LEU A 48 -11.70 -16.34 -14.97
CA LEU A 48 -11.95 -15.53 -13.78
C LEU A 48 -12.78 -14.28 -14.11
N ARG A 49 -12.46 -13.58 -15.20
CA ARG A 49 -13.28 -12.46 -15.69
C ARG A 49 -14.74 -12.86 -15.91
N GLN A 50 -15.00 -14.02 -16.50
CA GLN A 50 -16.38 -14.48 -16.74
C GLN A 50 -17.13 -14.73 -15.43
N ARG A 51 -16.45 -15.27 -14.41
CA ARG A 51 -17.02 -15.41 -13.05
C ARG A 51 -17.36 -14.03 -12.47
N TRP A 52 -16.48 -13.04 -12.60
CA TRP A 52 -16.75 -11.67 -12.18
C TRP A 52 -17.95 -11.04 -12.89
N ALA A 53 -18.04 -11.18 -14.22
CA ALA A 53 -19.17 -10.66 -14.99
C ALA A 53 -20.51 -11.32 -14.58
N SER A 54 -20.50 -12.62 -14.29
CA SER A 54 -21.66 -13.37 -13.80
C SER A 54 -22.11 -12.87 -12.43
N LEU A 55 -21.17 -12.73 -11.48
CA LEU A 55 -21.45 -12.18 -10.15
C LEU A 55 -21.97 -10.75 -10.23
N ARG A 56 -21.36 -9.91 -11.08
CA ARG A 56 -21.75 -8.51 -11.27
C ARG A 56 -23.16 -8.38 -11.80
N THR A 57 -23.55 -9.22 -12.77
CA THR A 57 -24.91 -9.27 -13.33
C THR A 57 -25.93 -9.68 -12.26
N ARG A 58 -25.60 -10.67 -11.43
CA ARG A 58 -26.48 -11.11 -10.33
C ARG A 58 -26.63 -10.04 -9.26
N LEU A 59 -25.57 -9.31 -8.95
CA LEU A 59 -25.59 -8.18 -8.02
C LEU A 59 -26.51 -7.04 -8.51
N GLU A 60 -26.56 -6.75 -9.81
CA GLU A 60 -27.49 -5.77 -10.39
C GLU A 60 -28.95 -6.15 -10.19
N GLY A 61 -29.23 -7.45 -10.12
CA GLY A 61 -30.57 -8.00 -9.86
C GLY A 61 -31.03 -7.87 -8.42
N VAL A 62 -30.16 -7.49 -7.47
CA VAL A 62 -30.52 -7.34 -6.05
C VAL A 62 -31.45 -6.12 -5.87
N PRO A 63 -32.69 -6.31 -5.36
CA PRO A 63 -33.60 -5.19 -5.12
C PRO A 63 -33.02 -4.25 -4.07
N ARG A 64 -32.81 -2.97 -4.44
CA ARG A 64 -32.30 -1.95 -3.51
C ARG A 64 -33.36 -1.45 -2.52
N GLY A 65 -34.63 -1.60 -2.88
CA GLY A 65 -35.74 -1.14 -2.03
C GLY A 65 -35.86 -2.00 -0.78
N GLY A 66 -35.68 -1.38 0.39
CA GLY A 66 -35.74 -2.05 1.69
C GLY A 66 -34.39 -2.53 2.23
N LEU A 67 -33.28 -2.26 1.53
CA LEU A 67 -31.95 -2.46 2.07
C LEU A 67 -31.61 -1.38 3.10
N GLU A 68 -30.94 -1.79 4.17
CA GLU A 68 -30.36 -0.89 5.15
C GLU A 68 -29.12 -0.19 4.57
N THR A 69 -28.62 0.85 5.23
CA THR A 69 -27.45 1.63 4.76
C THR A 69 -26.22 0.74 4.54
N ASP A 70 -25.92 -0.18 5.45
CA ASP A 70 -24.77 -1.08 5.32
C ASP A 70 -24.90 -2.07 4.16
N ASP A 71 -26.12 -2.48 3.81
CA ASP A 71 -26.37 -3.35 2.66
C ASP A 71 -26.16 -2.57 1.35
N LEU A 72 -26.59 -1.30 1.29
CA LEU A 72 -26.33 -0.42 0.15
C LEU A 72 -24.82 -0.16 -0.04
N VAL A 73 -24.08 0.07 1.05
CA VAL A 73 -22.61 0.17 1.03
C VAL A 73 -21.99 -1.12 0.49
N THR A 74 -22.45 -2.27 0.98
CA THR A 74 -21.97 -3.59 0.53
C THR A 74 -22.20 -3.80 -0.96
N VAL A 75 -23.38 -3.44 -1.48
CA VAL A 75 -23.68 -3.48 -2.93
C VAL A 75 -22.72 -2.59 -3.72
N GLY A 76 -22.51 -1.35 -3.26
CA GLY A 76 -21.62 -0.40 -3.93
C GLY A 76 -20.17 -0.86 -3.99
N LEU A 77 -19.64 -1.33 -2.85
CA LEU A 77 -18.26 -1.83 -2.76
C LEU A 77 -18.05 -3.08 -3.61
N LEU A 78 -18.95 -4.06 -3.51
CA LEU A 78 -18.83 -5.30 -4.27
C LEU A 78 -18.92 -5.04 -5.78
N ALA A 79 -19.82 -4.15 -6.20
CA ALA A 79 -19.91 -3.75 -7.61
C ALA A 79 -18.59 -3.14 -8.11
N ALA A 80 -18.00 -2.24 -7.32
CA ALA A 80 -16.76 -1.58 -7.69
C ALA A 80 -15.55 -2.53 -7.71
N GLU A 81 -15.40 -3.44 -6.74
CA GLU A 81 -14.31 -4.42 -6.76
C GLU A 81 -14.41 -5.39 -7.94
N LEU A 82 -15.63 -5.80 -8.32
CA LEU A 82 -15.87 -6.61 -9.51
C LEU A 82 -15.54 -5.82 -10.80
N ASP A 83 -15.96 -4.55 -10.88
CA ASP A 83 -15.73 -3.70 -12.04
C ASP A 83 -14.22 -3.39 -12.21
N ASP A 84 -13.50 -3.13 -11.12
CA ASP A 84 -12.05 -2.93 -11.10
C ASP A 84 -11.31 -4.21 -11.52
N ALA A 85 -11.68 -5.37 -10.98
CA ALA A 85 -11.06 -6.65 -11.33
C ALA A 85 -11.27 -7.01 -12.81
N MET A 86 -12.46 -6.80 -13.36
CA MET A 86 -12.71 -6.99 -14.79
C MET A 86 -11.93 -6.00 -15.65
N THR A 87 -11.84 -4.73 -15.22
CA THR A 87 -11.12 -3.69 -15.96
C THR A 87 -9.62 -3.98 -16.02
N ALA A 88 -9.02 -4.45 -14.93
CA ALA A 88 -7.61 -4.85 -14.89
C ALA A 88 -7.30 -5.93 -15.94
N ILE A 89 -8.19 -6.93 -16.06
CA ILE A 89 -8.09 -8.01 -17.04
C ILE A 89 -8.31 -7.51 -18.47
N ASP A 90 -9.35 -6.71 -18.69
CA ASP A 90 -9.69 -6.16 -20.01
C ASP A 90 -8.59 -5.24 -20.55
N GLN A 91 -7.91 -4.51 -19.66
CA GLN A 91 -6.75 -3.68 -20.02
C GLN A 91 -5.44 -4.47 -20.07
N ARG A 92 -5.44 -5.74 -19.63
CA ARG A 92 -4.27 -6.62 -19.60
C ARG A 92 -3.13 -6.00 -18.79
N LEU A 93 -3.44 -5.46 -17.61
CA LEU A 93 -2.47 -4.75 -16.77
C LEU A 93 -1.30 -5.65 -16.35
N VAL A 94 -1.54 -6.96 -16.19
CA VAL A 94 -0.51 -7.96 -15.89
C VAL A 94 0.65 -7.96 -16.89
N GLU A 95 0.41 -7.56 -18.15
CA GLU A 95 1.44 -7.49 -19.19
C GLU A 95 2.51 -6.40 -18.90
N LEU A 96 2.19 -5.43 -18.02
CA LEU A 96 3.08 -4.31 -17.66
C LEU A 96 3.77 -4.49 -16.29
N GLN A 97 3.39 -5.50 -15.50
CA GLN A 97 3.86 -5.73 -14.13
C GLN A 97 5.22 -6.44 -14.08
N SER A 98 6.19 -5.95 -14.84
CA SER A 98 7.57 -6.42 -14.82
C SER A 98 8.47 -5.38 -14.14
N ASP A 99 8.36 -5.28 -12.81
CA ASP A 99 9.10 -4.30 -12.03
C ASP A 99 9.54 -4.85 -10.65
N GLN A 100 10.22 -3.99 -9.88
CA GLN A 100 10.83 -4.34 -8.58
C GLN A 100 9.86 -4.36 -7.39
N MET A 101 8.60 -3.97 -7.62
CA MET A 101 7.56 -3.86 -6.60
C MET A 101 6.40 -4.79 -6.94
N THR A 102 6.01 -4.84 -8.21
CA THR A 102 4.86 -5.58 -8.70
C THR A 102 5.28 -6.58 -9.76
N GLY A 103 4.52 -7.66 -9.86
CA GLY A 103 4.83 -8.79 -10.72
C GLY A 103 5.11 -10.03 -9.91
N PHE A 104 4.58 -11.15 -10.42
CA PHE A 104 4.56 -12.41 -9.69
C PHE A 104 5.94 -12.90 -9.26
N HIS A 105 6.99 -12.61 -10.04
CA HIS A 105 8.37 -12.97 -9.70
C HIS A 105 8.87 -12.29 -8.43
N ILE A 106 8.48 -11.04 -8.17
CA ILE A 106 8.83 -10.29 -6.96
C ILE A 106 7.86 -10.59 -5.83
N GLU A 107 6.56 -10.55 -6.09
CA GLU A 107 5.51 -10.75 -5.08
C GLU A 107 5.69 -12.08 -4.35
N LEU A 108 6.06 -13.13 -5.09
CA LEU A 108 6.32 -14.44 -4.48
C LEU A 108 7.55 -14.42 -3.54
N MET A 109 8.63 -13.73 -3.91
CA MET A 109 9.81 -13.58 -3.02
C MET A 109 9.51 -12.78 -1.76
N GLN A 110 8.56 -11.83 -1.83
CA GLN A 110 8.14 -11.01 -0.70
C GLN A 110 7.13 -11.74 0.21
N ALA A 111 6.22 -12.51 -0.38
CA ALA A 111 5.14 -13.18 0.34
C ALA A 111 5.64 -14.42 1.11
N VAL A 112 6.53 -15.22 0.52
CA VAL A 112 7.00 -16.48 1.14
C VAL A 112 7.64 -16.31 2.53
N PRO A 113 8.51 -15.32 2.79
CA PRO A 113 9.08 -15.09 4.12
C PRO A 113 8.06 -14.87 5.24
N VAL A 114 6.87 -14.37 4.90
CA VAL A 114 5.79 -14.09 5.87
C VAL A 114 4.68 -15.15 5.85
N MET A 115 4.80 -16.18 5.01
CA MET A 115 3.98 -17.39 5.09
C MET A 115 4.49 -18.32 6.18
N ALA A 116 3.58 -18.93 6.93
CA ALA A 116 3.89 -19.97 7.91
C ALA A 116 3.00 -21.19 7.70
N ALA A 117 3.60 -22.37 7.72
CA ALA A 117 2.90 -23.64 7.76
C ALA A 117 2.62 -24.00 9.24
N PRO A 118 1.35 -24.03 9.69
CA PRO A 118 1.01 -24.26 11.09
C PRO A 118 1.31 -25.69 11.56
N ASP A 119 1.34 -26.65 10.63
CA ASP A 119 1.57 -28.07 10.92
C ASP A 119 2.33 -28.76 9.78
N GLU A 120 2.71 -30.02 10.00
CA GLU A 120 3.43 -30.85 9.04
C GLU A 120 2.65 -31.05 7.74
N ALA A 121 1.31 -31.15 7.81
CA ALA A 121 0.48 -31.33 6.62
C ALA A 121 0.55 -30.09 5.71
N SER A 122 0.41 -28.90 6.29
CA SER A 122 0.52 -27.61 5.60
C SER A 122 1.93 -27.41 5.06
N ALA A 123 2.96 -27.82 5.81
CA ALA A 123 4.35 -27.75 5.35
C ALA A 123 4.59 -28.64 4.11
N ASN A 124 4.02 -29.84 4.08
CA ASN A 124 4.09 -30.72 2.92
C ASN A 124 3.30 -30.17 1.72
N MET A 125 2.14 -29.54 1.96
CA MET A 125 1.38 -28.85 0.91
C MET A 125 2.19 -27.70 0.29
N LEU A 126 2.90 -26.91 1.09
CA LEU A 126 3.78 -25.85 0.58
C LEU A 126 4.87 -26.38 -0.36
N VAL A 127 5.41 -27.59 -0.12
CA VAL A 127 6.35 -28.22 -1.05
C VAL A 127 5.68 -28.50 -2.40
N GLU A 128 4.44 -28.99 -2.42
CA GLU A 128 3.67 -29.19 -3.65
C GLU A 128 3.36 -27.87 -4.37
N ARG A 129 3.09 -26.80 -3.63
CA ARG A 129 2.99 -25.44 -4.20
C ARG A 129 4.30 -25.01 -4.85
N PHE A 130 5.44 -25.26 -4.22
CA PHE A 130 6.74 -24.79 -4.72
C PHE A 130 7.16 -25.49 -6.02
N ARG A 131 6.73 -26.74 -6.23
CA ARG A 131 6.88 -27.43 -7.52
C ARG A 131 6.09 -26.78 -8.67
N GLN A 132 5.14 -25.91 -8.37
CA GLN A 132 4.36 -25.16 -9.38
C GLN A 132 4.98 -23.80 -9.72
N ILE A 133 5.97 -23.32 -8.96
CA ILE A 133 6.66 -22.05 -9.21
C ILE A 133 7.26 -21.99 -10.63
N PRO A 134 7.92 -23.03 -11.17
CA PRO A 134 8.42 -23.01 -12.53
C PRO A 134 7.37 -22.67 -13.59
N ARG A 135 6.17 -23.27 -13.48
CA ARG A 135 5.05 -23.00 -14.38
C ARG A 135 4.57 -21.56 -14.25
N ALA A 136 4.34 -21.09 -13.02
CA ALA A 136 3.80 -19.74 -12.80
C ALA A 136 4.78 -18.65 -13.27
N LEU A 137 6.08 -18.81 -13.03
CA LEU A 137 7.09 -17.87 -13.55
C LEU A 137 7.19 -17.88 -15.07
N GLU A 138 7.03 -19.05 -15.71
CA GLU A 138 6.98 -19.14 -17.18
C GLU A 138 5.75 -18.41 -17.73
N GLN A 139 4.57 -18.64 -17.16
CA GLN A 139 3.34 -17.93 -17.52
C GLN A 139 3.50 -16.41 -17.34
N ALA A 140 4.04 -15.94 -16.21
CA ALA A 140 4.28 -14.51 -15.98
C ALA A 140 5.20 -13.91 -17.05
N ALA A 141 6.31 -14.59 -17.38
CA ALA A 141 7.23 -14.15 -18.41
C ALA A 141 6.56 -14.09 -19.79
N GLU A 142 5.70 -15.06 -20.13
CA GLU A 142 4.90 -15.05 -21.36
C GLU A 142 3.97 -13.84 -21.42
N ARG A 143 3.25 -13.51 -20.33
CA ARG A 143 2.39 -12.32 -20.29
C ARG A 143 3.18 -11.03 -20.54
N PHE A 144 4.38 -10.91 -19.97
CA PHE A 144 5.23 -9.74 -20.22
C PHE A 144 5.70 -9.66 -21.68
N ILE A 145 6.03 -10.80 -22.29
CA ILE A 145 6.41 -10.89 -23.71
C ILE A 145 5.24 -10.55 -24.63
N ASP A 146 4.01 -10.96 -24.27
CA ASP A 146 2.79 -10.60 -24.99
C ASP A 146 2.57 -9.07 -24.98
N GLY A 147 2.75 -8.45 -23.81
CA GLY A 147 2.75 -6.99 -23.66
C GLY A 147 3.75 -6.31 -24.58
N ALA A 148 5.02 -6.72 -24.51
CA ALA A 148 6.07 -6.19 -25.36
C ALA A 148 5.77 -6.37 -26.86
N SER A 149 5.21 -7.53 -27.25
CA SER A 149 4.78 -7.81 -28.63
C SER A 149 3.64 -6.90 -29.09
N ALA A 150 2.80 -6.46 -28.16
CA ALA A 150 1.75 -5.45 -28.37
C ALA A 150 2.24 -4.00 -28.29
N ARG A 151 3.57 -3.77 -28.20
CA ARG A 151 4.20 -2.45 -27.99
C ARG A 151 3.84 -1.80 -26.64
N ARG A 152 3.49 -2.61 -25.65
CA ARG A 152 3.30 -2.22 -24.25
C ARG A 152 4.52 -2.68 -23.46
N THR A 153 5.61 -1.93 -23.54
CA THR A 153 6.88 -2.33 -22.94
C THR A 153 7.05 -1.73 -21.54
N PRO A 154 7.64 -2.45 -20.58
CA PRO A 154 7.98 -1.88 -19.27
C PRO A 154 9.09 -0.82 -19.39
N ALA A 155 9.36 -0.08 -18.32
CA ALA A 155 10.51 0.82 -18.25
C ALA A 155 11.81 0.03 -17.99
N GLU A 156 12.93 0.52 -18.54
CA GLU A 156 14.25 -0.13 -18.42
C GLU A 156 14.67 -0.28 -16.96
N VAL A 157 14.44 0.75 -16.15
CA VAL A 157 14.76 0.74 -14.71
C VAL A 157 13.98 -0.35 -13.97
N CYS A 158 12.71 -0.59 -14.31
CA CYS A 158 11.87 -1.62 -13.70
C CYS A 158 12.36 -3.03 -14.03
N VAL A 159 12.66 -3.30 -15.30
CA VAL A 159 13.21 -4.59 -15.73
C VAL A 159 14.59 -4.83 -15.13
N SER A 160 15.46 -3.81 -15.15
CA SER A 160 16.82 -3.90 -14.61
C SER A 160 16.82 -4.19 -13.11
N ARG A 161 15.97 -3.51 -12.34
CA ARG A 161 15.83 -3.77 -10.90
C ARG A 161 15.26 -5.15 -10.62
N SER A 162 14.28 -5.62 -11.40
CA SER A 162 13.78 -7.01 -11.32
C SER A 162 14.90 -8.03 -11.51
N VAL A 163 15.69 -7.87 -12.58
CA VAL A 163 16.85 -8.74 -12.86
C VAL A 163 17.84 -8.70 -11.70
N ASN A 164 18.19 -7.51 -11.21
CA ASN A 164 19.13 -7.36 -10.10
C ASN A 164 18.64 -8.04 -8.81
N MET A 165 17.34 -7.95 -8.50
CA MET A 165 16.75 -8.64 -7.34
C MET A 165 16.82 -10.16 -7.51
N ILE A 166 16.48 -10.68 -8.69
CA ILE A 166 16.57 -12.13 -8.97
C ILE A 166 18.03 -12.60 -8.91
N GLU A 167 18.98 -11.85 -9.47
CA GLU A 167 20.40 -12.18 -9.40
C GLU A 167 20.93 -12.15 -7.97
N GLY A 168 20.50 -11.18 -7.16
CA GLY A 168 20.79 -11.13 -5.73
C GLY A 168 20.26 -12.37 -4.98
N TYR A 169 19.01 -12.75 -5.25
CA TYR A 169 18.41 -13.98 -4.73
C TYR A 169 19.23 -15.22 -5.12
N LEU A 170 19.58 -15.36 -6.41
CA LEU A 170 20.33 -16.51 -6.90
C LEU A 170 21.79 -16.53 -6.45
N ALA A 171 22.35 -15.40 -6.04
CA ALA A 171 23.67 -15.32 -5.40
C ALA A 171 23.64 -15.68 -3.91
N SER A 172 22.45 -15.64 -3.28
CA SER A 172 22.31 -15.96 -1.85
C SER A 172 22.57 -17.46 -1.56
N PRO A 173 23.12 -17.79 -0.37
CA PRO A 173 23.29 -19.18 0.07
C PRO A 173 21.95 -19.90 0.26
N LEU A 174 21.89 -21.19 -0.09
CA LEU A 174 20.68 -22.03 0.10
C LEU A 174 20.23 -22.09 1.57
N GLN A 175 21.16 -21.95 2.52
CA GLN A 175 20.88 -21.98 3.96
C GLN A 175 20.06 -20.77 4.45
N THR A 176 20.08 -19.67 3.69
CA THR A 176 19.35 -18.43 3.97
C THR A 176 18.36 -18.11 2.84
N ASP A 177 18.08 -19.07 1.96
CA ASP A 177 17.18 -18.90 0.83
C ASP A 177 15.74 -18.80 1.35
N VAL A 178 15.05 -17.73 0.98
CA VAL A 178 13.70 -17.42 1.47
C VAL A 178 12.69 -18.55 1.22
N PHE A 179 12.88 -19.33 0.16
CA PHE A 179 12.05 -20.49 -0.15
C PHE A 179 12.49 -21.75 0.61
N ALA A 180 13.75 -21.84 1.06
CA ALA A 180 14.23 -22.99 1.84
C ALA A 180 13.97 -22.83 3.35
N THR A 181 13.74 -21.60 3.82
CA THR A 181 13.64 -21.25 5.25
C THR A 181 12.25 -20.83 5.68
N VAL A 182 11.19 -21.30 5.02
CA VAL A 182 9.79 -20.99 5.38
C VAL A 182 9.45 -21.36 6.83
N GLY A 183 8.56 -20.61 7.48
CA GLY A 183 8.09 -20.94 8.82
C GLY A 183 7.34 -22.27 8.82
N ALA A 184 7.78 -23.25 9.60
CA ALA A 184 7.18 -24.59 9.72
C ALA A 184 7.62 -25.23 11.06
N PRO A 185 6.99 -26.33 11.54
CA PRO A 185 7.39 -27.00 12.79
C PRO A 185 8.89 -27.33 12.85
N GLU A 186 9.50 -27.21 14.04
CA GLU A 186 10.96 -27.35 14.23
C GLU A 186 11.51 -28.72 13.81
N ASP A 187 10.72 -29.78 13.94
CA ASP A 187 11.06 -31.17 13.65
C ASP A 187 10.66 -31.63 12.23
N TRP A 188 10.09 -30.73 11.41
CA TRP A 188 9.74 -31.05 10.04
C TRP A 188 10.97 -31.28 9.15
N ASP A 189 10.96 -32.36 8.36
CA ASP A 189 12.04 -32.68 7.43
C ASP A 189 12.00 -31.78 6.19
N ARG A 190 12.90 -30.78 6.17
CA ARG A 190 13.06 -29.81 5.09
C ARG A 190 13.84 -30.33 3.89
N THR A 191 14.31 -31.58 3.90
CA THR A 191 15.18 -32.13 2.84
C THR A 191 14.53 -32.01 1.48
N GLU A 192 13.23 -32.35 1.38
CA GLU A 192 12.52 -32.29 0.11
C GLU A 192 12.25 -30.85 -0.34
N LEU A 193 11.93 -29.95 0.58
CA LEU A 193 11.80 -28.52 0.28
C LEU A 193 13.10 -27.95 -0.29
N GLN A 194 14.22 -28.22 0.37
CA GLN A 194 15.55 -27.77 -0.07
C GLN A 194 15.89 -28.30 -1.45
N ARG A 195 15.57 -29.58 -1.72
CA ARG A 195 15.75 -30.18 -3.05
C ARG A 195 14.90 -29.49 -4.11
N VAL A 196 13.61 -29.24 -3.85
CA VAL A 196 12.71 -28.51 -4.77
C VAL A 196 13.22 -27.09 -5.03
N VAL A 197 13.68 -26.40 -3.99
CA VAL A 197 14.25 -25.05 -4.13
C VAL A 197 15.50 -25.05 -5.01
N GLU A 198 16.42 -25.99 -4.76
CA GLU A 198 17.68 -26.09 -5.50
C GLU A 198 17.49 -26.55 -6.95
N GLU A 199 16.64 -27.55 -7.18
CA GLU A 199 16.50 -28.22 -8.48
C GLU A 199 15.41 -27.63 -9.37
N GLU A 200 14.40 -26.93 -8.81
CA GLU A 200 13.24 -26.43 -9.56
C GLU A 200 13.08 -24.91 -9.45
N VAL A 201 13.03 -24.36 -8.24
CA VAL A 201 12.73 -22.92 -8.00
C VAL A 201 13.86 -22.02 -8.47
N ARG A 202 15.09 -22.25 -8.00
CA ARG A 202 16.25 -21.42 -8.40
C ARG A 202 16.53 -21.49 -9.90
N PRO A 203 16.48 -22.65 -10.57
CA PRO A 203 16.56 -22.71 -12.03
C PRO A 203 15.42 -21.98 -12.74
N ALA A 204 14.20 -21.96 -12.19
CA ALA A 204 13.10 -21.19 -12.77
C ALA A 204 13.33 -19.68 -12.68
N TYR A 205 13.79 -19.18 -11.53
CA TYR A 205 14.21 -17.78 -11.37
C TYR A 205 15.37 -17.40 -12.30
N ARG A 206 16.34 -18.30 -12.52
CA ARG A 206 17.40 -18.09 -13.52
C ARG A 206 16.82 -17.89 -14.91
N ARG A 207 15.90 -18.77 -15.35
CA ARG A 207 15.21 -18.64 -16.65
C ARG A 207 14.40 -17.35 -16.75
N MET A 208 13.79 -16.90 -15.65
CA MET A 208 13.09 -15.63 -15.58
C MET A 208 14.05 -14.46 -15.82
N ALA A 209 15.17 -14.38 -15.07
CA ALA A 209 16.19 -13.34 -15.26
C ALA A 209 16.77 -13.33 -16.69
N ASP A 210 17.06 -14.52 -17.25
CA ASP A 210 17.53 -14.66 -18.63
C ASP A 210 16.48 -14.13 -19.62
N THR A 211 15.20 -14.42 -19.40
CA THR A 211 14.10 -13.96 -20.25
C THR A 211 13.92 -12.45 -20.17
N LEU A 212 13.87 -11.88 -18.95
CA LEU A 212 13.79 -10.43 -18.74
C LEU A 212 14.95 -9.72 -19.46
N SER A 213 16.19 -10.21 -19.26
CA SER A 213 17.40 -9.61 -19.83
C SER A 213 17.47 -9.73 -21.35
N ALA A 214 17.09 -10.88 -21.91
CA ALA A 214 17.25 -11.14 -23.34
C ALA A 214 16.05 -10.67 -24.19
N ARG A 215 14.85 -10.59 -23.60
CA ARG A 215 13.60 -10.36 -24.35
C ARG A 215 12.89 -9.05 -24.00
N LEU A 216 12.92 -8.60 -22.75
CA LEU A 216 12.26 -7.37 -22.34
C LEU A 216 13.19 -6.17 -22.30
N LEU A 217 14.37 -6.31 -21.66
CA LEU A 217 15.30 -5.19 -21.50
C LEU A 217 15.69 -4.50 -22.82
N PRO A 218 15.94 -5.23 -23.94
CA PRO A 218 16.29 -4.59 -25.22
C PRO A 218 15.16 -3.77 -25.87
N VAL A 219 13.91 -3.93 -25.40
CA VAL A 219 12.73 -3.22 -25.92
C VAL A 219 12.06 -2.34 -24.86
N ALA A 220 12.63 -2.28 -23.65
CA ALA A 220 12.13 -1.47 -22.56
C ALA A 220 12.27 0.03 -22.87
N ARG A 221 11.40 0.85 -22.30
CA ARG A 221 11.46 2.32 -22.44
C ARG A 221 12.58 2.88 -21.58
N ASP A 222 13.43 3.72 -22.15
CA ASP A 222 14.56 4.35 -21.45
C ASP A 222 14.09 5.40 -20.41
N ASP A 223 15.03 5.96 -19.66
CA ASP A 223 14.78 6.94 -18.59
C ASP A 223 14.09 8.23 -19.08
N ASP A 224 14.25 8.60 -20.36
CA ASP A 224 13.60 9.76 -20.97
C ASP A 224 12.15 9.47 -21.37
N HIS A 225 11.79 8.18 -21.52
CA HIS A 225 10.48 7.71 -21.96
C HIS A 225 9.81 6.74 -20.96
N CYS A 226 10.22 6.76 -19.69
CA CYS A 226 9.86 5.73 -18.70
C CYS A 226 8.38 5.69 -18.31
N GLY A 227 7.66 6.82 -18.40
CA GLY A 227 6.25 6.91 -18.00
C GLY A 227 5.24 6.37 -19.01
N LEU A 228 4.00 6.13 -18.56
CA LEU A 228 2.93 5.55 -19.39
C LEU A 228 2.54 6.43 -20.58
N ALA A 229 2.78 7.75 -20.53
CA ALA A 229 2.53 8.68 -21.62
C ALA A 229 3.15 8.27 -22.98
N TRP A 230 4.13 7.37 -22.96
CA TRP A 230 4.85 6.88 -24.13
C TRP A 230 4.31 5.56 -24.71
N LEU A 231 3.20 5.04 -24.18
CA LEU A 231 2.43 3.93 -24.76
C LEU A 231 1.25 4.45 -25.57
N ASP A 232 0.90 3.75 -26.66
CA ASP A 232 -0.23 4.12 -27.53
C ASP A 232 -1.57 4.27 -26.79
N ASP A 233 -1.81 3.42 -25.80
CA ASP A 233 -2.99 3.41 -24.92
C ASP A 233 -2.68 3.84 -23.49
N GLY A 234 -1.49 4.40 -23.26
CA GLY A 234 -0.97 4.71 -21.94
C GLY A 234 -1.78 5.74 -21.17
N ALA A 235 -2.37 6.73 -21.86
CA ALA A 235 -3.27 7.70 -21.23
C ALA A 235 -4.55 7.04 -20.66
N GLN A 236 -5.11 6.06 -21.38
CA GLN A 236 -6.28 5.32 -20.91
C GLN A 236 -5.94 4.41 -19.73
N ILE A 237 -4.80 3.71 -19.81
CA ILE A 237 -4.30 2.87 -18.71
C ILE A 237 -4.05 3.71 -17.47
N TYR A 238 -3.37 4.85 -17.62
CA TYR A 238 -3.07 5.72 -16.49
C TYR A 238 -4.33 6.31 -15.85
N ALA A 239 -5.30 6.78 -16.64
CA ALA A 239 -6.59 7.23 -16.10
C ALA A 239 -7.32 6.13 -15.30
N THR A 240 -7.27 4.88 -15.78
CA THR A 240 -7.82 3.73 -15.05
C THR A 240 -7.07 3.47 -13.74
N LEU A 241 -5.74 3.50 -13.74
CA LEU A 241 -4.94 3.32 -12.53
C LEU A 241 -5.15 4.44 -11.51
N VAL A 242 -5.30 5.69 -11.98
CA VAL A 242 -5.68 6.84 -11.14
C VAL A 242 -7.03 6.58 -10.49
N SER A 243 -8.07 6.21 -11.24
CA SER A 243 -9.39 5.92 -10.68
C SER A 243 -9.36 4.70 -9.73
N HIS A 244 -8.62 3.65 -10.06
CA HIS A 244 -8.45 2.47 -9.21
C HIS A 244 -7.83 2.81 -7.85
N HIS A 245 -6.69 3.51 -7.84
CA HIS A 245 -5.97 3.81 -6.61
C HIS A 245 -6.61 4.95 -5.79
N THR A 246 -7.14 5.96 -6.47
CA THR A 246 -7.68 7.16 -5.82
C THR A 246 -9.16 7.06 -5.53
N THR A 247 -9.90 6.24 -6.28
CA THR A 247 -11.37 6.16 -6.30
C THR A 247 -12.06 7.46 -6.74
N LEU A 248 -11.29 8.42 -7.28
CA LEU A 248 -11.75 9.72 -7.74
C LEU A 248 -11.59 9.84 -9.26
N GLU A 249 -12.55 10.50 -9.88
CA GLU A 249 -12.54 10.82 -11.31
C GLU A 249 -11.85 12.19 -11.52
N LEU A 250 -10.54 12.24 -11.29
CA LEU A 250 -9.71 13.44 -11.48
C LEU A 250 -8.79 13.29 -12.68
N ALA A 251 -8.69 14.35 -13.49
CA ALA A 251 -7.75 14.38 -14.59
C ALA A 251 -6.31 14.49 -14.05
N PRO A 252 -5.31 13.81 -14.66
CA PRO A 252 -3.91 13.92 -14.27
C PRO A 252 -3.38 15.35 -14.14
N GLU A 253 -3.78 16.24 -15.05
CA GLU A 253 -3.38 17.65 -15.04
C GLU A 253 -3.92 18.39 -13.81
N GLU A 254 -5.14 18.06 -13.37
CA GLU A 254 -5.73 18.62 -12.16
C GLU A 254 -4.98 18.14 -10.92
N ILE A 255 -4.65 16.84 -10.86
CA ILE A 255 -3.87 16.26 -9.76
C ILE A 255 -2.47 16.89 -9.70
N HIS A 256 -1.83 17.08 -10.85
CA HIS A 256 -0.53 17.74 -10.94
C HIS A 256 -0.58 19.16 -10.36
N LEU A 257 -1.59 19.94 -10.74
CA LEU A 257 -1.79 21.30 -10.23
C LEU A 257 -2.04 21.33 -8.72
N ILE A 258 -2.82 20.37 -8.18
CA ILE A 258 -3.00 20.22 -6.74
C ILE A 258 -1.65 19.98 -6.05
N GLY A 259 -0.83 19.06 -6.58
CA GLY A 259 0.52 18.80 -6.05
C GLY A 259 1.40 20.04 -6.08
N MET A 260 1.39 20.78 -7.20
CA MET A 260 2.15 22.01 -7.36
C MET A 260 1.74 23.10 -6.38
N GLN A 261 0.45 23.23 -6.05
CA GLN A 261 -0.01 24.18 -5.03
C GLN A 261 0.51 23.81 -3.62
N GLU A 262 0.48 22.52 -3.28
CA GLU A 262 0.98 22.04 -1.98
C GLU A 262 2.48 22.33 -1.83
N VAL A 263 3.29 21.98 -2.85
CA VAL A 263 4.77 22.09 -2.80
C VAL A 263 5.30 23.50 -3.05
N ALA A 264 4.61 24.33 -3.84
CA ALA A 264 5.11 25.67 -4.18
C ALA A 264 4.57 26.78 -3.25
N GLU A 265 3.42 26.57 -2.61
CA GLU A 265 2.77 27.63 -1.83
C GLU A 265 2.65 27.26 -0.35
N LYS A 266 2.02 26.11 -0.04
CA LYS A 266 1.65 25.76 1.33
C LYS A 266 2.84 25.30 2.16
N LEU A 267 3.53 24.25 1.72
CA LEU A 267 4.64 23.65 2.48
C LEU A 267 5.81 24.60 2.68
N PRO A 268 6.25 25.41 1.68
CA PRO A 268 7.32 26.37 1.91
C PRO A 268 7.01 27.37 3.03
N ALA A 269 5.75 27.84 3.12
CA ALA A 269 5.35 28.76 4.20
C ALA A 269 5.43 28.09 5.58
N GLU A 270 4.95 26.84 5.70
CA GLU A 270 5.02 26.08 6.95
C GLU A 270 6.47 25.77 7.37
N TYR A 271 7.33 25.39 6.41
CA TYR A 271 8.76 25.20 6.66
C TYR A 271 9.47 26.48 7.11
N ALA A 272 9.16 27.63 6.49
CA ALA A 272 9.72 28.92 6.90
C ALA A 272 9.31 29.29 8.33
N GLU A 273 8.06 29.02 8.70
CA GLU A 273 7.53 29.29 10.02
C GLU A 273 8.20 28.41 11.09
N VAL A 274 8.14 27.08 10.92
CA VAL A 274 8.67 26.11 11.89
C VAL A 274 10.20 26.16 11.92
N GLY A 275 10.85 26.24 10.76
CA GLY A 275 12.30 26.40 10.64
C GLY A 275 12.81 27.73 11.21
N GLY A 276 12.00 28.79 11.14
CA GLY A 276 12.30 30.07 11.78
C GLY A 276 12.39 29.95 13.31
N ARG A 277 11.47 29.19 13.92
CA ARG A 277 11.47 28.94 15.38
C ARG A 277 12.57 27.96 15.81
N LEU A 278 12.81 26.90 15.05
CA LEU A 278 13.80 25.87 15.40
C LEU A 278 15.25 26.30 15.13
N PHE A 279 15.48 26.88 13.95
CA PHE A 279 16.82 27.05 13.39
C PHE A 279 17.19 28.51 13.15
N GLY A 280 16.24 29.44 13.30
CA GLY A 280 16.43 30.82 12.86
C GLY A 280 16.50 30.96 11.35
N LEU A 281 15.98 29.99 10.59
CA LEU A 281 16.01 29.94 9.13
C LEU A 281 14.60 30.13 8.57
N SER A 282 14.38 31.23 7.86
CA SER A 282 13.09 31.51 7.19
C SER A 282 13.08 31.15 5.70
N ASP A 283 14.24 30.77 5.13
CA ASP A 283 14.33 30.26 3.75
C ASP A 283 14.05 28.75 3.75
N PRO A 284 12.97 28.27 3.12
CA PRO A 284 12.61 26.86 3.10
C PRO A 284 13.73 25.97 2.53
N ALA A 285 14.46 26.44 1.51
CA ALA A 285 15.55 25.66 0.93
C ALA A 285 16.68 25.44 1.95
N ALA A 286 17.02 26.45 2.74
CA ALA A 286 17.98 26.34 3.83
C ALA A 286 17.50 25.40 4.95
N VAL A 287 16.19 25.42 5.26
CA VAL A 287 15.57 24.50 6.23
C VAL A 287 15.69 23.05 5.74
N LEU A 288 15.25 22.76 4.51
CA LEU A 288 15.33 21.42 3.91
C LEU A 288 16.77 20.91 3.81
N HIS A 289 17.72 21.79 3.46
CA HIS A 289 19.14 21.43 3.43
C HIS A 289 19.66 21.04 4.81
N ARG A 290 19.27 21.78 5.86
CA ARG A 290 19.66 21.46 7.23
C ARG A 290 19.07 20.13 7.68
N LEU A 291 17.78 19.88 7.43
CA LEU A 291 17.12 18.60 7.76
C LEU A 291 17.85 17.41 7.13
N ARG A 292 18.31 17.55 5.88
CA ARG A 292 19.07 16.52 5.14
C ARG A 292 20.48 16.26 5.69
N THR A 293 21.17 17.28 6.19
CA THR A 293 22.64 17.23 6.33
C THR A 293 23.15 17.39 7.75
N ASP A 294 22.34 17.89 8.69
CA ASP A 294 22.79 18.15 10.06
C ASP A 294 22.85 16.83 10.86
N PRO A 295 24.05 16.31 11.21
CA PRO A 295 24.19 15.06 11.94
C PRO A 295 23.61 15.15 13.36
N ALA A 296 23.43 16.35 13.91
CA ALA A 296 22.76 16.52 15.21
C ALA A 296 21.27 16.16 15.17
N LEU A 297 20.68 16.05 13.97
CA LEU A 297 19.29 15.64 13.77
C LEU A 297 19.14 14.13 13.56
N ARG A 298 20.22 13.35 13.73
CA ARG A 298 20.22 11.89 13.57
C ARG A 298 20.21 11.17 14.91
N TYR A 299 19.69 9.95 14.93
CA TYR A 299 19.82 9.08 16.09
C TYR A 299 21.25 8.58 16.25
N THR A 300 21.60 8.16 17.46
CA THR A 300 22.91 7.56 17.74
C THR A 300 22.78 6.10 18.16
N THR A 301 21.61 5.69 18.64
CA THR A 301 21.36 4.32 19.07
C THR A 301 19.99 3.84 18.62
N ARG A 302 19.86 2.52 18.43
CA ARG A 302 18.58 1.82 18.16
C ARG A 302 17.55 2.08 19.26
N GLN A 303 18.02 2.11 20.50
CA GLN A 303 17.17 2.28 21.68
C GLN A 303 16.47 3.64 21.68
N GLU A 304 17.16 4.72 21.28
CA GLU A 304 16.54 6.05 21.18
C GLU A 304 15.36 6.07 20.19
N ILE A 305 15.49 5.39 19.04
CA ILE A 305 14.41 5.28 18.06
C ILE A 305 13.21 4.55 18.66
N MET A 306 13.47 3.42 19.34
CA MET A 306 12.42 2.63 19.97
C MET A 306 11.74 3.37 21.12
N ASP A 307 12.49 4.16 21.90
CA ASP A 307 11.93 4.94 23.00
C ASP A 307 11.05 6.08 22.45
N ASP A 308 11.50 6.82 21.44
CA ASP A 308 10.69 7.87 20.81
C ASP A 308 9.44 7.30 20.10
N ALA A 309 9.54 6.11 19.49
CA ALA A 309 8.39 5.41 18.90
C ALA A 309 7.36 4.97 19.96
N ARG A 310 7.82 4.45 21.10
CA ARG A 310 6.96 4.06 22.23
C ARG A 310 6.29 5.27 22.87
N ASP A 311 7.05 6.35 23.09
CA ASP A 311 6.52 7.60 23.65
C ASP A 311 5.41 8.18 22.76
N ALA A 312 5.63 8.21 21.44
CA ALA A 312 4.61 8.65 20.49
C ALA A 312 3.36 7.76 20.55
N PHE A 313 3.52 6.44 20.50
CA PHE A 313 2.40 5.51 20.61
C PHE A 313 1.59 5.69 21.90
N GLU A 314 2.25 5.74 23.06
CA GLU A 314 1.57 5.91 24.35
C GLU A 314 0.85 7.25 24.45
N SER A 315 1.41 8.31 23.85
CA SER A 315 0.73 9.62 23.78
C SER A 315 -0.54 9.57 22.95
N GLY A 316 -0.52 8.90 21.78
CA GLY A 316 -1.69 8.70 20.93
C GLY A 316 -2.76 7.86 21.63
N LYS A 317 -2.34 6.75 22.26
CA LYS A 317 -3.21 5.86 23.06
C LYS A 317 -3.86 6.58 24.23
N ALA A 318 -3.13 7.47 24.93
CA ALA A 318 -3.69 8.25 26.03
C ALA A 318 -4.74 9.27 25.56
N ALA A 319 -4.55 9.86 24.37
CA ALA A 319 -5.43 10.90 23.84
C ALA A 319 -6.68 10.35 23.11
N MET A 320 -6.63 9.12 22.57
CA MET A 320 -7.63 8.61 21.62
C MET A 320 -9.08 8.69 22.12
N GLY A 321 -9.34 8.49 23.42
CA GLY A 321 -10.70 8.53 23.98
C GLY A 321 -11.41 9.88 23.84
N GLY A 322 -10.66 10.98 23.67
CA GLY A 322 -11.21 12.31 23.40
C GLY A 322 -11.53 12.58 21.93
N TRP A 323 -11.04 11.74 21.01
CA TRP A 323 -11.05 11.99 19.56
C TRP A 323 -11.83 10.94 18.77
N PHE A 324 -12.08 9.77 19.35
CA PHE A 324 -12.80 8.66 18.71
C PHE A 324 -13.96 8.18 19.59
N GLY A 325 -15.08 7.79 18.98
CA GLY A 325 -16.20 7.18 19.68
C GLY A 325 -16.03 5.66 19.76
N ARG A 326 -15.60 5.03 18.66
CA ARG A 326 -15.18 3.62 18.60
C ARG A 326 -13.66 3.51 18.76
N LEU A 327 -13.24 2.63 19.67
CA LEU A 327 -11.83 2.33 19.92
C LEU A 327 -11.54 0.87 19.55
N PRO A 328 -10.34 0.55 19.05
CA PRO A 328 -9.95 -0.82 18.80
C PRO A 328 -9.92 -1.62 20.11
N GLN A 329 -10.35 -2.87 20.04
CA GLN A 329 -10.23 -3.82 21.17
C GLN A 329 -8.89 -4.56 21.14
N SER A 330 -8.35 -4.77 19.93
CA SER A 330 -7.07 -5.44 19.70
C SER A 330 -5.91 -4.59 20.18
N ASP A 331 -4.95 -5.20 20.89
CA ASP A 331 -3.70 -4.54 21.28
C ASP A 331 -2.78 -4.27 20.06
N CYS A 332 -1.82 -3.37 20.26
CA CYS A 332 -0.71 -3.14 19.33
C CYS A 332 0.63 -3.36 20.02
N ALA A 333 1.43 -4.29 19.50
CA ALA A 333 2.83 -4.45 19.88
C ALA A 333 3.72 -3.44 19.13
N ILE A 334 4.84 -3.07 19.74
CA ILE A 334 5.88 -2.24 19.10
C ILE A 334 7.16 -3.05 19.10
N GLU A 335 7.59 -3.46 17.91
CA GLU A 335 8.70 -4.39 17.74
C GLU A 335 9.76 -3.79 16.81
N GLU A 336 11.01 -4.21 16.97
CA GLU A 336 12.04 -3.91 15.98
C GLU A 336 11.80 -4.77 14.75
N VAL A 337 12.05 -4.20 13.57
CA VAL A 337 12.14 -5.00 12.34
C VAL A 337 13.21 -6.08 12.56
N PRO A 338 12.93 -7.36 12.25
CA PRO A 338 13.91 -8.42 12.37
C PRO A 338 15.20 -8.09 11.62
N GLU A 339 16.36 -8.32 12.23
CA GLU A 339 17.66 -7.86 11.71
C GLU A 339 17.92 -8.32 10.26
N PHE A 340 17.49 -9.54 9.92
CA PHE A 340 17.66 -10.10 8.58
C PHE A 340 16.81 -9.42 7.49
N LEU A 341 15.77 -8.66 7.87
CA LEU A 341 14.94 -7.86 6.97
C LEU A 341 15.30 -6.37 7.00
N ALA A 342 16.03 -5.93 8.04
CA ALA A 342 16.09 -4.52 8.40
C ALA A 342 16.82 -3.63 7.37
N ALA A 343 17.80 -4.17 6.65
CA ALA A 343 18.52 -3.42 5.61
C ALA A 343 17.63 -3.07 4.39
N ASP A 344 16.65 -3.91 4.09
CA ASP A 344 15.79 -3.81 2.90
C ASP A 344 14.34 -3.40 3.24
N SER A 345 14.05 -3.16 4.53
CA SER A 345 12.73 -2.74 5.02
C SER A 345 12.59 -1.21 5.04
N PRO A 346 11.36 -0.68 4.92
CA PRO A 346 11.12 0.76 5.12
C PRO A 346 11.43 1.19 6.56
N SER A 347 11.39 2.50 6.84
CA SER A 347 11.66 3.04 8.19
C SER A 347 10.71 2.51 9.26
N ALA A 348 9.49 2.12 8.87
CA ALA A 348 8.56 1.37 9.68
C ALA A 348 7.46 0.74 8.80
N TYR A 349 6.70 -0.19 9.35
CA TYR A 349 5.47 -0.70 8.75
C TYR A 349 4.52 -1.26 9.82
N TYR A 350 3.23 -1.33 9.49
CA TYR A 350 2.20 -1.87 10.35
C TYR A 350 1.63 -3.20 9.83
N PHE A 351 1.44 -4.16 10.74
CA PHE A 351 0.68 -5.39 10.50
C PHE A 351 -0.64 -5.39 11.28
N PRO A 352 -1.80 -5.59 10.61
CA PRO A 352 -3.09 -5.63 11.26
C PRO A 352 -3.27 -6.86 12.19
N PRO A 353 -4.20 -6.79 13.16
CA PRO A 353 -4.54 -7.95 13.98
C PRO A 353 -5.11 -9.09 13.13
N ALA A 354 -4.90 -10.32 13.59
CA ALA A 354 -5.44 -11.50 12.94
C ALA A 354 -6.97 -11.51 13.03
N GLY A 355 -7.64 -11.90 11.94
CA GLY A 355 -9.11 -11.88 11.83
C GLY A 355 -9.85 -12.81 12.80
N ASP A 356 -9.13 -13.78 13.37
CA ASP A 356 -9.59 -14.74 14.38
C ASP A 356 -9.27 -14.31 15.83
N GLY A 357 -8.56 -13.19 16.02
CA GLY A 357 -8.14 -12.67 17.31
C GLY A 357 -6.94 -13.38 17.94
N SER A 358 -6.26 -14.29 17.22
CA SER A 358 -5.08 -15.02 17.73
C SER A 358 -3.86 -14.15 17.98
N ARG A 359 -3.75 -13.00 17.28
CA ARG A 359 -2.66 -12.03 17.36
C ARG A 359 -3.18 -10.60 17.25
N GLY A 360 -2.66 -9.70 18.08
CA GLY A 360 -2.88 -8.25 17.95
C GLY A 360 -2.19 -7.66 16.71
N GLY A 361 -2.31 -6.34 16.55
CA GLY A 361 -1.53 -5.62 15.53
C GLY A 361 -0.09 -5.42 15.98
N THR A 362 0.83 -5.18 15.04
CA THR A 362 2.23 -4.87 15.36
C THR A 362 2.71 -3.69 14.54
N TYR A 363 3.23 -2.68 15.22
CA TYR A 363 3.99 -1.57 14.65
C TYR A 363 5.49 -1.94 14.67
N TYR A 364 6.05 -2.21 13.49
CA TYR A 364 7.46 -2.54 13.34
C TYR A 364 8.30 -1.30 13.06
N VAL A 365 9.33 -1.08 13.87
CA VAL A 365 10.22 0.07 13.79
C VAL A 365 11.58 -0.37 13.26
N ASN A 366 12.04 0.21 12.15
CA ASN A 366 13.34 -0.13 11.58
C ASN A 366 14.45 0.69 12.24
N THR A 367 15.22 0.02 13.08
CA THR A 367 16.33 0.61 13.84
C THR A 367 17.68 0.39 13.15
N HIS A 368 17.71 -0.18 11.94
CA HIS A 368 18.93 -0.37 11.17
C HIS A 368 19.58 0.98 10.84
N ARG A 369 20.90 1.07 11.09
CA ARG A 369 21.74 2.26 10.89
C ARG A 369 21.11 3.53 11.50
N PRO A 370 21.04 3.65 12.84
CA PRO A 370 20.45 4.80 13.52
C PRO A 370 20.99 6.16 13.07
N GLU A 371 22.26 6.22 12.66
CA GLU A 371 22.91 7.41 12.13
C GLU A 371 22.31 7.94 10.82
N ASP A 372 21.58 7.11 10.08
CA ASP A 372 20.85 7.51 8.88
C ASP A 372 19.41 7.96 9.22
N LYS A 373 18.89 7.62 10.40
CA LYS A 373 17.50 7.89 10.81
C LYS A 373 17.36 9.28 11.42
N ALA A 374 16.43 10.07 10.89
CA ALA A 374 16.18 11.42 11.37
C ALA A 374 15.24 11.45 12.58
N ARG A 375 15.66 12.12 13.66
CA ARG A 375 14.91 12.23 14.92
C ARG A 375 13.55 12.88 14.76
N TYR A 376 13.44 13.82 13.82
CA TYR A 376 12.19 14.55 13.61
C TYR A 376 11.07 13.66 13.03
N GLU A 377 11.37 12.54 12.37
CA GLU A 377 10.39 11.73 11.62
C GLU A 377 9.59 10.77 12.50
N THR A 378 10.20 10.25 13.57
CA THR A 378 9.67 9.12 14.35
C THR A 378 8.24 9.35 14.85
N ALA A 379 7.94 10.55 15.34
CA ALA A 379 6.60 10.86 15.85
C ALA A 379 5.54 10.79 14.73
N SER A 380 5.80 11.40 13.56
CA SER A 380 4.84 11.35 12.45
C SER A 380 4.64 9.93 11.93
N ILE A 381 5.72 9.16 11.82
CA ILE A 381 5.66 7.75 11.42
C ILE A 381 4.83 6.95 12.44
N ALA A 382 5.04 7.12 13.74
CA ALA A 382 4.29 6.41 14.76
C ALA A 382 2.79 6.75 14.72
N PHE A 383 2.44 8.03 14.49
CA PHE A 383 1.05 8.44 14.34
C PHE A 383 0.41 7.91 13.05
N HIS A 384 1.17 7.78 11.97
CA HIS A 384 0.75 7.16 10.71
C HIS A 384 0.51 5.65 10.84
N GLU A 385 1.46 4.91 11.40
CA GLU A 385 1.45 3.45 11.44
C GLU A 385 0.59 2.90 12.60
N ALA A 386 0.52 3.61 13.72
CA ALA A 386 -0.14 3.12 14.93
C ALA A 386 -1.40 3.93 15.27
N ILE A 387 -1.34 4.80 16.30
CA ILE A 387 -2.49 5.56 16.79
C ILE A 387 -2.18 7.05 16.59
N PRO A 388 -2.99 7.81 15.85
CA PRO A 388 -4.35 7.50 15.40
C PRO A 388 -4.48 6.86 14.00
N GLY A 389 -3.38 6.47 13.35
CA GLY A 389 -3.36 5.97 11.98
C GLY A 389 -3.76 4.49 11.80
N HIS A 390 -2.91 3.70 11.16
CA HIS A 390 -3.27 2.38 10.63
C HIS A 390 -3.70 1.38 11.70
N HIS A 391 -3.06 1.33 12.87
CA HIS A 391 -3.53 0.43 13.92
C HIS A 391 -4.96 0.72 14.32
N LEU A 392 -5.30 1.99 14.58
CA LEU A 392 -6.66 2.38 14.95
C LEU A 392 -7.65 1.97 13.84
N GLN A 393 -7.35 2.33 12.59
CA GLN A 393 -8.23 2.12 11.45
C GLN A 393 -8.45 0.63 11.16
N LEU A 394 -7.37 -0.11 10.97
CA LEU A 394 -7.43 -1.49 10.50
C LEU A 394 -7.87 -2.45 11.61
N ALA A 395 -7.55 -2.18 12.87
CA ALA A 395 -8.09 -2.97 13.98
C ALA A 395 -9.62 -2.81 14.09
N ILE A 396 -10.14 -1.58 13.98
CA ILE A 396 -11.60 -1.35 13.96
C ILE A 396 -12.25 -2.10 12.79
N ALA A 397 -11.66 -2.06 11.59
CA ALA A 397 -12.17 -2.76 10.41
C ALA A 397 -12.18 -4.29 10.60
N THR A 398 -11.10 -4.87 11.12
CA THR A 398 -10.99 -6.31 11.42
C THR A 398 -12.05 -6.76 12.42
N GLU A 399 -12.42 -5.91 13.38
CA GLU A 399 -13.39 -6.17 14.45
C GLU A 399 -14.87 -6.06 14.00
N LEU A 400 -15.15 -5.67 12.74
CA LEU A 400 -16.51 -5.62 12.17
C LEU A 400 -17.02 -7.04 11.84
N THR A 401 -17.60 -7.73 12.82
CA THR A 401 -18.07 -9.12 12.65
C THR A 401 -19.44 -9.25 11.95
N ASP A 402 -20.14 -8.13 11.75
CA ASP A 402 -21.47 -8.03 11.16
C ASP A 402 -21.48 -7.67 9.67
N VAL A 403 -20.30 -7.46 9.07
CA VAL A 403 -20.13 -7.19 7.63
C VAL A 403 -19.51 -8.39 6.89
N PRO A 404 -19.74 -8.53 5.58
CA PRO A 404 -19.09 -9.58 4.78
C PRO A 404 -17.56 -9.56 4.86
N ARG A 405 -16.94 -10.74 4.72
CA ARG A 405 -15.48 -10.92 4.90
C ARG A 405 -14.64 -10.03 3.97
N PHE A 406 -15.06 -9.84 2.72
CA PHE A 406 -14.34 -8.96 1.81
C PHE A 406 -14.25 -7.51 2.33
N ARG A 407 -15.27 -6.99 3.03
CA ARG A 407 -15.20 -5.65 3.65
C ARG A 407 -14.23 -5.54 4.83
N ARG A 408 -13.86 -6.67 5.43
CA ARG A 408 -12.91 -6.75 6.56
C ARG A 408 -11.47 -6.91 6.08
N PHE A 409 -11.27 -7.69 5.01
CA PHE A 409 -9.95 -8.19 4.62
C PHE A 409 -9.52 -7.80 3.21
N SER A 410 -10.37 -7.14 2.42
CA SER A 410 -9.98 -6.61 1.12
C SER A 410 -8.84 -5.61 1.29
N LEU A 411 -7.84 -5.75 0.43
CA LEU A 411 -6.71 -4.83 0.33
C LEU A 411 -7.01 -3.67 -0.64
N ALA A 412 -8.25 -3.57 -1.12
CA ALA A 412 -8.71 -2.48 -1.98
C ALA A 412 -8.83 -1.15 -1.21
N ASN A 413 -9.03 -0.06 -1.95
CA ASN A 413 -9.25 1.30 -1.44
C ASN A 413 -8.00 1.96 -0.82
N THR A 414 -6.87 1.89 -1.53
CA THR A 414 -5.60 2.51 -1.13
C THR A 414 -5.76 3.96 -0.66
N ALA A 415 -6.55 4.79 -1.36
CA ALA A 415 -6.72 6.20 -0.97
C ALA A 415 -7.47 6.39 0.35
N TYR A 416 -8.35 5.47 0.74
CA TYR A 416 -8.98 5.52 2.06
C TYR A 416 -7.99 5.13 3.16
N VAL A 417 -7.21 4.07 2.95
CA VAL A 417 -6.24 3.56 3.92
C VAL A 417 -5.09 4.54 4.11
N GLU A 418 -4.40 4.88 3.02
CA GLU A 418 -3.26 5.81 3.03
C GLU A 418 -3.68 7.26 3.31
N GLY A 419 -4.86 7.64 2.83
CA GLY A 419 -5.44 8.94 3.13
C GLY A 419 -5.73 9.11 4.62
N TRP A 420 -6.22 8.06 5.29
CA TRP A 420 -6.39 8.06 6.74
C TRP A 420 -5.05 8.17 7.46
N GLY A 421 -4.05 7.36 7.09
CA GLY A 421 -2.70 7.44 7.66
C GLY A 421 -2.14 8.87 7.57
N LEU A 422 -2.19 9.49 6.39
CA LEU A 422 -1.69 10.85 6.20
C LEU A 422 -2.59 11.92 6.85
N TYR A 423 -3.91 11.71 6.96
CA TYR A 423 -4.81 12.56 7.75
C TYR A 423 -4.45 12.52 9.23
N SER A 424 -4.12 11.33 9.74
CA SER A 424 -3.79 11.09 11.14
C SER A 424 -2.56 11.86 11.61
N GLU A 425 -1.58 12.08 10.72
CA GLU A 425 -0.39 12.90 10.99
C GLU A 425 -0.76 14.37 11.25
N ARG A 426 -1.64 14.96 10.43
CA ARG A 426 -2.16 16.31 10.68
C ARG A 426 -3.10 16.35 11.88
N LEU A 427 -3.89 15.29 12.09
CA LEU A 427 -4.76 15.17 13.27
C LEU A 427 -3.94 15.14 14.57
N ALA A 428 -2.75 14.54 14.57
CA ALA A 428 -1.87 14.51 15.74
C ALA A 428 -1.50 15.92 16.23
N GLU A 429 -1.41 16.90 15.33
CA GLU A 429 -1.26 18.32 15.69
C GLU A 429 -2.50 18.87 16.41
N ASP A 430 -3.70 18.63 15.86
CA ASP A 430 -4.96 19.02 16.49
C ASP A 430 -5.15 18.37 17.87
N MET A 431 -4.67 17.13 18.02
CA MET A 431 -4.66 16.36 19.26
C MET A 431 -3.63 16.87 20.29
N GLY A 432 -2.69 17.72 19.87
CA GLY A 432 -1.61 18.21 20.71
C GLY A 432 -0.53 17.16 21.02
N LEU A 433 -0.32 16.18 20.12
CA LEU A 433 0.59 15.07 20.35
C LEU A 433 2.06 15.39 20.03
N TYR A 434 2.32 16.30 19.09
CA TYR A 434 3.69 16.72 18.81
C TYR A 434 4.27 17.50 19.99
N ARG A 435 5.33 16.96 20.60
CA ARG A 435 5.94 17.48 21.83
C ARG A 435 6.60 18.84 21.61
N ASN A 436 7.06 19.10 20.39
CA ASN A 436 7.80 20.30 20.02
C ASN A 436 7.83 20.49 18.49
N ASP A 437 8.37 21.63 18.05
CA ASP A 437 8.50 21.95 16.63
C ASP A 437 9.40 20.97 15.85
N MET A 438 10.32 20.24 16.50
CA MET A 438 11.16 19.24 15.83
C MET A 438 10.34 18.05 15.37
N GLU A 439 9.32 17.63 16.11
CA GLU A 439 8.43 16.57 15.63
C GLU A 439 7.43 17.11 14.59
N ARG A 440 6.95 18.34 14.80
CA ARG A 440 6.07 19.02 13.84
C ARG A 440 6.74 19.17 12.47
N ILE A 441 8.03 19.51 12.41
CA ILE A 441 8.74 19.62 11.13
C ILE A 441 8.93 18.26 10.45
N GLY A 442 8.97 17.16 11.19
CA GLY A 442 8.98 15.83 10.61
C GLY A 442 7.65 15.42 9.99
N MET A 443 6.54 15.90 10.53
CA MET A 443 5.25 15.80 9.85
C MET A 443 5.24 16.58 8.53
N LEU A 444 5.82 17.79 8.49
CA LEU A 444 5.99 18.53 7.24
C LEU A 444 6.90 17.78 6.25
N ALA A 445 7.95 17.10 6.74
CA ALA A 445 8.81 16.23 5.94
C ALA A 445 7.99 15.12 5.26
N ALA A 446 7.22 14.38 6.03
CA ALA A 446 6.34 13.33 5.50
C ALA A 446 5.31 13.89 4.51
N ASP A 447 4.66 15.02 4.83
CA ASP A 447 3.67 15.67 3.98
C ASP A 447 4.28 16.14 2.65
N SER A 448 5.51 16.67 2.68
CA SER A 448 6.21 17.13 1.47
C SER A 448 6.52 16.00 0.49
N ILE A 449 6.86 14.81 0.98
CA ILE A 449 7.04 13.63 0.12
C ILE A 449 5.71 13.27 -0.55
N ARG A 450 4.61 13.20 0.22
CA ARG A 450 3.28 12.84 -0.32
C ARG A 450 2.69 13.92 -1.24
N ALA A 451 3.03 15.19 -1.05
CA ALA A 451 2.69 16.26 -1.97
C ALA A 451 3.48 16.16 -3.29
N CYS A 452 4.79 15.90 -3.22
CA CYS A 452 5.62 15.66 -4.39
C CYS A 452 5.14 14.47 -5.22
N ARG A 453 4.65 13.39 -4.58
CA ARG A 453 4.06 12.22 -5.25
C ARG A 453 3.00 12.60 -6.28
N LEU A 454 2.13 13.58 -5.97
CA LEU A 454 1.12 14.06 -6.92
C LEU A 454 1.74 14.63 -8.19
N VAL A 455 2.83 15.38 -8.04
CA VAL A 455 3.50 16.07 -9.15
C VAL A 455 4.33 15.09 -9.97
N VAL A 456 5.13 14.25 -9.33
CA VAL A 456 6.06 13.37 -10.04
C VAL A 456 5.36 12.21 -10.74
N ASP A 457 4.34 11.60 -10.12
CA ASP A 457 3.60 10.49 -10.72
C ASP A 457 2.85 10.98 -11.98
N THR A 458 2.09 12.08 -11.88
CA THR A 458 1.44 12.69 -13.05
C THR A 458 2.45 13.24 -14.06
N GLY A 459 3.57 13.79 -13.58
CA GLY A 459 4.69 14.24 -14.39
C GLY A 459 5.20 13.13 -15.32
N LEU A 460 5.54 11.98 -14.72
CA LEU A 460 6.03 10.80 -15.43
C LEU A 460 4.96 10.24 -16.38
N HIS A 461 3.76 9.95 -15.87
CA HIS A 461 2.80 9.11 -16.58
C HIS A 461 1.82 9.86 -17.49
N ALA A 462 1.66 11.17 -17.35
CA ALA A 462 0.78 11.99 -18.19
C ALA A 462 1.48 13.16 -18.88
N LEU A 463 2.49 13.77 -18.26
CA LEU A 463 3.11 15.00 -18.77
C LEU A 463 4.48 14.79 -19.44
N GLY A 464 4.93 13.54 -19.55
CA GLY A 464 6.14 13.15 -20.27
C GLY A 464 7.44 13.59 -19.59
N TRP A 465 7.45 13.70 -18.25
CA TRP A 465 8.68 13.93 -17.51
C TRP A 465 9.63 12.74 -17.65
N THR A 466 10.92 13.05 -17.72
CA THR A 466 11.97 12.03 -17.61
C THR A 466 12.13 11.61 -16.15
N ARG A 467 12.75 10.46 -15.93
CA ARG A 467 13.12 9.97 -14.60
C ARG A 467 13.97 11.00 -13.83
N GLN A 468 14.93 11.63 -14.50
CA GLN A 468 15.79 12.64 -13.86
C GLN A 468 15.00 13.89 -13.44
N GLN A 469 14.03 14.34 -14.24
CA GLN A 469 13.18 15.48 -13.85
C GLN A 469 12.38 15.20 -12.59
N ALA A 470 11.84 13.98 -12.44
CA ALA A 470 11.15 13.56 -11.22
C ALA A 470 12.09 13.53 -10.00
N ILE A 471 13.31 12.99 -10.17
CA ILE A 471 14.33 12.96 -9.11
C ILE A 471 14.71 14.38 -8.67
N ASP A 472 15.05 15.25 -9.64
CA ASP A 472 15.46 16.63 -9.36
C ASP A 472 14.34 17.41 -8.66
N PHE A 473 13.08 17.20 -9.07
CA PHE A 473 11.93 17.83 -8.45
C PHE A 473 11.79 17.44 -6.98
N MET A 474 11.85 16.15 -6.64
CA MET A 474 11.75 15.71 -5.25
C MET A 474 12.95 16.14 -4.40
N ALA A 475 14.17 16.10 -4.96
CA ALA A 475 15.38 16.47 -4.25
C ALA A 475 15.40 17.97 -3.85
N VAL A 476 14.72 18.82 -4.62
CA VAL A 476 14.54 20.24 -4.31
C VAL A 476 13.46 20.47 -3.26
N ASN A 477 12.38 19.71 -3.29
CA ASN A 477 11.15 19.99 -2.53
C ASN A 477 10.98 19.15 -1.25
N THR A 478 11.92 18.26 -0.93
CA THR A 478 11.84 17.39 0.25
C THR A 478 13.16 17.39 1.04
N PRO A 479 13.12 17.01 2.34
CA PRO A 479 14.33 16.82 3.14
C PRO A 479 14.90 15.40 3.01
N VAL A 480 14.62 14.69 1.91
CA VAL A 480 15.02 13.31 1.66
C VAL A 480 16.35 13.26 0.89
N SER A 481 17.17 12.23 1.11
CA SER A 481 18.42 12.02 0.35
C SER A 481 18.14 11.79 -1.14
N VAL A 482 19.10 12.08 -2.03
CA VAL A 482 18.91 11.84 -3.47
C VAL A 482 18.79 10.35 -3.76
N GLU A 483 19.49 9.53 -2.99
CA GLU A 483 19.46 8.08 -3.05
C GLU A 483 18.06 7.53 -2.73
N GLU A 484 17.44 7.98 -1.64
CA GLU A 484 16.07 7.61 -1.28
C GLU A 484 15.05 8.15 -2.29
N VAL A 485 15.20 9.41 -2.74
CA VAL A 485 14.37 9.98 -3.81
C VAL A 485 14.44 9.13 -5.08
N THR A 486 15.62 8.66 -5.46
CA THR A 486 15.82 7.81 -6.64
C THR A 486 15.07 6.49 -6.50
N VAL A 487 15.10 5.86 -5.32
CA VAL A 487 14.34 4.63 -5.05
C VAL A 487 12.84 4.88 -5.14
N GLU A 488 12.35 5.99 -4.58
CA GLU A 488 10.94 6.36 -4.64
C GLU A 488 10.48 6.67 -6.07
N VAL A 489 11.26 7.40 -6.87
CA VAL A 489 10.91 7.67 -8.28
C VAL A 489 10.84 6.38 -9.10
N ASP A 490 11.78 5.45 -8.90
CA ASP A 490 11.75 4.15 -9.57
C ASP A 490 10.49 3.35 -9.20
N ARG A 491 10.06 3.46 -7.94
CA ARG A 491 8.79 2.88 -7.47
C ARG A 491 7.60 3.49 -8.20
N TYR A 492 7.58 4.81 -8.38
CA TYR A 492 6.46 5.49 -9.07
C TYR A 492 6.39 5.10 -10.53
N ILE A 493 7.55 4.95 -11.21
CA ILE A 493 7.61 4.44 -12.59
C ILE A 493 6.98 3.03 -12.69
N GLY A 494 7.27 2.15 -11.72
CA GLY A 494 6.75 0.78 -11.68
C GLY A 494 5.30 0.64 -11.20
N MET A 495 4.81 1.59 -10.39
CA MET A 495 3.47 1.55 -9.78
C MET A 495 2.66 2.83 -10.09
N PRO A 496 2.26 3.06 -11.35
CA PRO A 496 1.62 4.30 -11.76
C PRO A 496 0.32 4.55 -11.01
N GLY A 497 0.14 5.75 -10.45
CA GLY A 497 -1.10 6.19 -9.81
C GLY A 497 -1.23 5.81 -8.33
N GLN A 498 -0.50 4.78 -7.85
CA GLN A 498 -0.55 4.36 -6.44
C GLN A 498 -0.12 5.49 -5.50
N ALA A 499 0.92 6.23 -5.89
CA ALA A 499 1.50 7.32 -5.11
C ALA A 499 0.52 8.48 -4.88
N LEU A 500 -0.50 8.62 -5.73
CA LEU A 500 -1.51 9.67 -5.66
C LEU A 500 -2.50 9.48 -4.51
N ALA A 501 -2.72 8.22 -4.13
CA ALA A 501 -3.74 7.81 -3.17
C ALA A 501 -3.61 8.50 -1.81
N TYR A 502 -2.38 8.64 -1.30
CA TYR A 502 -2.08 9.20 0.02
C TYR A 502 -2.61 10.63 0.18
N LYS A 503 -2.15 11.55 -0.69
CA LYS A 503 -2.45 12.97 -0.55
C LYS A 503 -3.87 13.30 -1.00
N LEU A 504 -4.38 12.63 -2.04
CA LEU A 504 -5.78 12.82 -2.47
C LEU A 504 -6.76 12.28 -1.42
N GLY A 505 -6.48 11.13 -0.82
CA GLY A 505 -7.25 10.59 0.29
C GLY A 505 -7.26 11.51 1.51
N GLN A 506 -6.10 12.01 1.94
CA GLN A 506 -6.00 12.98 3.03
C GLN A 506 -6.85 14.23 2.74
N ARG A 507 -6.70 14.79 1.54
CA ARG A 507 -7.42 16.00 1.11
C ARG A 507 -8.92 15.79 1.13
N GLU A 508 -9.40 14.63 0.70
CA GLU A 508 -10.82 14.32 0.72
C GLU A 508 -11.37 14.17 2.14
N ILE A 509 -10.66 13.47 3.03
CA ILE A 509 -11.07 13.36 4.44
C ILE A 509 -11.10 14.74 5.11
N LEU A 510 -10.11 15.60 4.86
CA LEU A 510 -10.09 16.97 5.36
C LEU A 510 -11.26 17.81 4.80
N ARG A 511 -11.55 17.68 3.51
CA ARG A 511 -12.69 18.36 2.86
C ARG A 511 -14.02 17.93 3.49
N LEU A 512 -14.20 16.64 3.72
CA LEU A 512 -15.39 16.09 4.38
C LEU A 512 -15.53 16.58 5.82
N ARG A 513 -14.43 16.60 6.59
CA ARG A 513 -14.40 17.14 7.95
C ARG A 513 -14.83 18.60 8.00
N GLU A 514 -14.27 19.43 7.13
CA GLU A 514 -14.58 20.87 7.11
C GLU A 514 -16.01 21.14 6.62
N SER A 515 -16.48 20.40 5.61
CA SER A 515 -17.88 20.47 5.17
C SER A 515 -18.86 20.11 6.30
N ALA A 516 -18.59 19.02 7.02
CA ALA A 516 -19.42 18.59 8.14
C ALA A 516 -19.40 19.61 9.29
N ARG A 517 -18.21 20.15 9.63
CA ARG A 517 -18.06 21.22 10.63
C ARG A 517 -18.86 22.46 10.24
N SER A 518 -18.77 22.89 8.99
CA SER A 518 -19.51 24.07 8.50
C SER A 518 -21.03 23.86 8.55
N ARG A 519 -21.52 22.65 8.30
CA ARG A 519 -22.96 22.34 8.28
C ARG A 519 -23.56 22.17 9.68
N LEU A 520 -22.80 21.57 10.60
CA LEU A 520 -23.27 21.29 11.96
C LEU A 520 -22.99 22.44 12.94
N GLY A 521 -22.01 23.32 12.66
CA GLY A 521 -21.64 24.41 13.55
C GLY A 521 -21.30 23.91 14.95
N ASP A 522 -21.95 24.45 15.98
CA ASP A 522 -21.76 24.07 17.39
C ASP A 522 -22.14 22.60 17.68
N ALA A 523 -22.93 21.95 16.81
CA ALA A 523 -23.29 20.54 16.94
C ALA A 523 -22.22 19.60 16.36
N PHE A 524 -21.15 20.12 15.73
CA PHE A 524 -20.08 19.30 15.20
C PHE A 524 -19.30 18.61 16.34
N ASP A 525 -19.31 17.28 16.32
CA ASP A 525 -18.51 16.45 17.21
C ASP A 525 -17.45 15.70 16.40
N ILE A 526 -16.18 15.91 16.76
CA ILE A 526 -15.05 15.26 16.08
C ILE A 526 -15.07 13.74 16.25
N ARG A 527 -15.56 13.23 17.40
CA ARG A 527 -15.65 11.80 17.67
C ARG A 527 -16.69 11.17 16.75
N GLY A 528 -17.87 11.79 16.64
CA GLY A 528 -18.89 11.39 15.69
C GLY A 528 -18.44 11.42 14.23
N PHE A 529 -17.63 12.41 13.83
CA PHE A 529 -17.04 12.44 12.48
C PHE A 529 -16.11 11.26 12.24
N HIS A 530 -15.16 10.99 13.16
CA HIS A 530 -14.24 9.87 12.99
C HIS A 530 -14.94 8.51 13.01
N ASP A 531 -15.99 8.35 13.83
CA ASP A 531 -16.80 7.13 13.79
C ASP A 531 -17.45 6.94 12.41
N ALA A 532 -18.05 8.00 11.85
CA ALA A 532 -18.63 7.94 10.50
C ALA A 532 -17.61 7.59 9.41
N VAL A 533 -16.34 7.94 9.61
CA VAL A 533 -15.24 7.55 8.72
C VAL A 533 -14.87 6.07 8.90
N LEU A 534 -14.68 5.62 10.14
CA LEU A 534 -13.98 4.37 10.45
C LEU A 534 -14.87 3.12 10.56
N THR A 535 -16.17 3.27 10.83
CA THR A 535 -16.99 2.11 11.25
C THR A 535 -17.56 1.27 10.10
N SER A 536 -17.29 1.63 8.85
CA SER A 536 -17.78 0.88 7.67
C SER A 536 -16.71 0.00 7.02
N GLY A 537 -15.50 -0.08 7.60
CA GLY A 537 -14.34 -0.74 7.02
C GLY A 537 -13.65 0.13 5.96
N ALA A 538 -12.78 -0.46 5.15
CA ALA A 538 -12.20 0.25 4.02
C ALA A 538 -13.26 0.49 2.93
N VAL A 539 -13.42 1.74 2.50
CA VAL A 539 -14.43 2.14 1.51
C VAL A 539 -13.82 3.03 0.43
N ARG A 540 -14.48 3.13 -0.73
CA ARG A 540 -14.15 4.13 -1.74
C ARG A 540 -14.47 5.54 -1.22
N LEU A 541 -13.70 6.54 -1.63
CA LEU A 541 -13.89 7.92 -1.17
C LEU A 541 -15.30 8.51 -1.49
N PRO A 542 -15.94 8.21 -2.63
CA PRO A 542 -17.33 8.63 -2.85
C PRO A 542 -18.32 8.04 -1.84
N ILE A 543 -18.14 6.76 -1.47
CA ILE A 543 -18.98 6.11 -0.45
C ILE A 543 -18.69 6.71 0.93
N LEU A 544 -17.43 7.04 1.23
CA LEU A 544 -17.09 7.78 2.45
C LEU A 544 -17.83 9.11 2.53
N ALA A 545 -17.89 9.86 1.42
CA ALA A 545 -18.62 11.12 1.37
C ALA A 545 -20.11 10.93 1.69
N GLU A 546 -20.75 9.91 1.13
CA GLU A 546 -22.15 9.55 1.42
C GLU A 546 -22.36 9.18 2.90
N LEU A 547 -21.44 8.43 3.51
CA LEU A 547 -21.48 8.05 4.92
C LEU A 547 -21.37 9.28 5.85
N VAL A 548 -20.43 10.17 5.57
CA VAL A 548 -20.29 11.42 6.32
C VAL A 548 -21.52 12.30 6.14
N ASP A 549 -22.07 12.39 4.92
CA ASP A 549 -23.29 13.13 4.66
C ASP A 549 -24.49 12.55 5.42
N ALA A 550 -24.67 11.24 5.43
CA ALA A 550 -25.72 10.57 6.19
C ALA A 550 -25.58 10.84 7.69
N TRP A 551 -24.36 10.80 8.23
CA TRP A 551 -24.09 11.18 9.61
C TRP A 551 -24.47 12.63 9.89
N VAL A 552 -24.07 13.59 9.04
CA VAL A 552 -24.44 15.01 9.20
C VAL A 552 -25.97 15.19 9.20
N HIS A 553 -26.69 14.52 8.30
CA HIS A 553 -28.16 14.58 8.26
C HIS A 553 -28.81 14.00 9.53
N SER A 554 -28.20 13.00 10.18
CA SER A 554 -28.70 12.43 11.43
C SER A 554 -28.49 13.33 12.66
N ARG A 555 -27.63 14.35 12.53
CA ARG A 555 -27.25 15.30 13.59
C ARG A 555 -27.82 16.71 13.38
N SER A 556 -28.30 17.00 12.17
CA SER A 556 -29.00 18.25 11.81
C SER A 556 -30.47 18.16 12.21
#